data_AF-A0AAQ1NWZ7-F1
#
_entry.id   AF-A0AAQ1NWZ7-F1
#
_cell.length_a   1.000
_cell.length_b   1.000
_cell.length_c   1.000
_cell.angle_alpha   90.00
_cell.angle_beta   90.00
_cell.angle_gamma   90.00
#
_symmetry.space_group_name_H-M   'P 1'
#
loop_
_entity.id
_entity.type
_entity.pdbx_description
1 polymer ?
#
loop_
_entity_poly.entity_id
_entity_poly.type
_entity_poly.pdbx_seq_one_letter_code
_entity_poly.pdbx_strand_id
1 'polypeptide(L)'
;MGTLLLNSNFEINSSLGKNNSETVTLLIPEKTWIHFSEKDRKNLSKKIPELLKIYGKYLSTTKRLGKNAGRTLYQPSPGKHKMKRVNVRVNTASWTLFGALAQAHGISRCYLFNYLLWLDSLGVGNSIVNTVNAGVPTFHRSYNYILHLNLTNNRVIRKFQYKPKSYFKSLETGKWFSH
;
A
#
# COMPACT_ATOMS: atom_id res chain seq x y z
N MET A 1 16.75 -33.91 -30.33
CA MET A 1 16.52 -32.78 -29.39
C MET A 1 15.70 -33.32 -28.23
N GLY A 2 16.25 -33.25 -27.02
CA GLY A 2 15.54 -33.69 -25.80
C GLY A 2 14.75 -32.54 -25.19
N THR A 3 13.49 -32.79 -24.84
CA THR A 3 12.65 -31.81 -24.15
C THR A 3 12.72 -32.08 -22.65
N LEU A 4 13.29 -31.14 -21.89
CA LEU A 4 13.32 -31.22 -20.43
C LEU A 4 11.98 -30.68 -19.89
N LEU A 5 11.13 -31.57 -19.35
CA LEU A 5 9.89 -31.17 -18.70
C LEU A 5 10.21 -30.75 -17.26
N LEU A 6 10.22 -29.46 -17.00
CA LEU A 6 10.37 -28.91 -15.64
C LEU A 6 9.00 -28.79 -14.97
N ASN A 7 8.99 -28.74 -13.64
CA ASN A 7 7.79 -28.46 -12.85
C ASN A 7 7.05 -27.24 -13.44
N SER A 8 5.74 -27.35 -13.69
CA SER A 8 4.94 -26.29 -14.31
C SER A 8 4.16 -25.46 -13.29
N ASN A 9 4.07 -25.92 -12.04
CA ASN A 9 3.26 -25.28 -11.00
C ASN A 9 4.16 -24.53 -10.00
N PHE A 10 4.35 -23.24 -10.25
CA PHE A 10 5.19 -22.35 -9.44
C PHE A 10 4.38 -21.41 -8.53
N GLU A 11 3.14 -21.80 -8.19
CA GLU A 11 2.21 -20.95 -7.43
C GLU A 11 1.98 -21.47 -6.01
N ILE A 12 2.07 -20.56 -5.04
CA ILE A 12 1.60 -20.78 -3.67
C ILE A 12 0.33 -19.97 -3.48
N ASN A 13 -0.76 -20.67 -3.16
CA ASN A 13 -2.08 -20.07 -2.98
C ASN A 13 -2.49 -20.11 -1.50
N SER A 14 -3.08 -19.02 -1.01
CA SER A 14 -3.55 -18.90 0.36
C SER A 14 -4.80 -18.03 0.42
N SER A 15 -5.70 -18.35 1.36
CA SER A 15 -6.90 -17.53 1.57
C SER A 15 -6.52 -16.20 2.23
N LEU A 16 -6.95 -15.10 1.60
CA LEU A 16 -6.80 -13.76 2.15
C LEU A 16 -7.74 -13.52 3.35
N GLY A 17 -8.85 -14.25 3.43
CA GLY A 17 -9.96 -14.01 4.35
C GLY A 17 -9.89 -14.72 5.71
N LYS A 18 -8.77 -15.35 6.08
CA LYS A 18 -8.63 -15.86 7.45
C LYS A 18 -8.61 -14.65 8.40
N ASN A 19 -9.48 -14.63 9.42
CA ASN A 19 -9.52 -13.62 10.49
C ASN A 19 -8.27 -13.66 11.41
N ASN A 20 -7.13 -14.01 10.84
CA ASN A 20 -5.86 -14.09 11.52
C ASN A 20 -5.22 -12.71 11.48
N SER A 21 -4.65 -12.33 12.62
CA SER A 21 -3.80 -11.15 12.71
C SER A 21 -2.39 -11.58 13.04
N GLU A 22 -1.42 -10.92 12.41
CA GLU A 22 0.00 -11.18 12.58
C GLU A 22 0.64 -10.02 13.36
N THR A 23 1.66 -10.35 14.16
CA THR A 23 2.47 -9.34 14.83
C THR A 23 3.54 -8.85 13.87
N VAL A 24 3.50 -7.57 13.51
CA VAL A 24 4.44 -6.93 12.60
C VAL A 24 5.27 -5.89 13.33
N THR A 25 6.50 -5.69 12.91
CA THR A 25 7.37 -4.64 13.45
C THR A 25 7.39 -3.45 12.49
N LEU A 26 7.12 -2.25 13.01
CA LEU A 26 7.28 -0.97 12.33
C LEU A 26 8.40 -0.16 12.97
N LEU A 27 9.10 0.62 12.15
CA LEU A 27 10.07 1.61 12.58
C LEU A 27 9.49 3.00 12.34
N ILE A 28 9.29 3.75 13.42
CA ILE A 28 8.69 5.09 13.40
C ILE A 28 9.74 6.09 13.91
N PRO A 29 10.03 7.20 13.19
CA PRO A 29 10.90 8.25 13.70
C PRO A 29 10.40 8.77 15.05
N GLU A 30 11.32 9.00 15.98
CA GLU A 30 11.00 9.45 17.33
C GLU A 30 10.20 10.76 17.34
N LYS A 31 10.57 11.70 16.45
CA LYS A 31 9.81 12.93 16.22
C LYS A 31 8.35 12.67 15.89
N THR A 32 8.04 11.62 15.12
CA THR A 32 6.66 11.26 14.78
C THR A 32 6.00 10.55 15.97
N TRP A 33 6.75 9.68 16.64
CA TRP A 33 6.28 8.90 17.79
C TRP A 33 5.84 9.75 18.99
N ILE A 34 6.56 10.83 19.29
CA ILE A 34 6.24 11.72 20.43
C ILE A 34 4.85 12.35 20.28
N HIS A 35 4.41 12.61 19.05
CA HIS A 35 3.08 13.17 18.77
C HIS A 35 1.94 12.15 18.86
N PHE A 36 2.22 10.85 19.03
CA PHE A 36 1.18 9.85 19.25
C PHE A 36 0.65 9.97 20.68
N SER A 37 -0.64 10.29 20.80
CA SER A 37 -1.35 10.20 22.08
C SER A 37 -1.41 8.76 22.58
N GLU A 38 -1.72 8.55 23.86
CA GLU A 38 -1.94 7.19 24.38
C GLU A 38 -3.03 6.44 23.62
N LYS A 39 -4.07 7.16 23.17
CA LYS A 39 -5.14 6.61 22.35
C LYS A 39 -4.63 6.15 20.99
N ASP A 40 -3.76 6.92 20.35
CA ASP A 40 -3.17 6.55 19.05
C ASP A 40 -2.26 5.32 19.18
N ARG A 41 -1.51 5.23 20.28
CA ARG A 41 -0.66 4.06 20.58
C ARG A 41 -1.49 2.79 20.76
N LYS A 42 -2.61 2.88 21.49
CA LYS A 42 -3.56 1.76 21.69
C LYS A 42 -4.26 1.35 20.38
N ASN A 43 -4.52 2.30 19.49
CA ASN A 43 -5.22 2.07 18.22
C ASN A 43 -4.29 1.81 17.02
N LEU A 44 -2.98 1.67 17.24
CA LEU A 44 -2.00 1.49 16.16
C LEU A 44 -2.29 0.26 15.30
N SER A 45 -2.91 -0.79 15.88
CA SER A 45 -3.40 -1.99 15.19
C SER A 45 -4.46 -1.70 14.13
N LYS A 46 -5.29 -0.66 14.34
CA LYS A 46 -6.33 -0.21 13.42
C LYS A 46 -5.82 0.80 12.40
N LYS A 47 -4.69 1.46 12.70
CA LYS A 47 -4.15 2.54 11.86
C LYS A 47 -3.82 2.09 10.44
N ILE A 48 -3.21 0.92 10.23
CA ILE A 48 -2.92 0.41 8.87
C ILE A 48 -4.22 0.20 8.06
N PRO A 49 -5.23 -0.54 8.56
CA PRO A 49 -6.52 -0.65 7.89
C PRO A 49 -7.18 0.70 7.58
N GLU A 50 -7.13 1.66 8.50
CA GLU A 50 -7.69 3.01 8.31
C GLU A 50 -6.96 3.76 7.19
N LEU A 51 -5.63 3.78 7.22
CA LEU A 51 -4.80 4.38 6.17
C LEU A 51 -5.05 3.73 4.80
N LEU A 52 -5.28 2.41 4.75
CA LEU A 52 -5.64 1.72 3.50
C LEU A 52 -7.01 2.15 2.97
N LYS A 53 -8.01 2.37 3.83
CA LYS A 53 -9.33 2.86 3.40
C LYS A 53 -9.23 4.26 2.79
N ILE A 54 -8.39 5.12 3.35
CA ILE A 54 -8.23 6.50 2.90
C ILE A 54 -7.33 6.57 1.66
N TYR A 55 -6.14 5.96 1.72
CA TYR A 55 -5.07 6.17 0.74
C TYR A 55 -4.83 4.97 -0.20
N GLY A 56 -5.41 3.79 0.03
CA GLY A 56 -5.10 2.58 -0.72
C GLY A 56 -5.35 2.69 -2.23
N LYS A 57 -6.49 3.27 -2.61
CA LYS A 57 -6.82 3.52 -4.02
C LYS A 57 -5.97 4.65 -4.61
N TYR A 58 -5.71 5.70 -3.83
CA TYR A 58 -4.80 6.79 -4.21
C TYR A 58 -3.38 6.27 -4.52
N LEU A 59 -2.83 5.37 -3.71
CA LEU A 59 -1.54 4.73 -3.98
C LEU A 59 -1.58 3.91 -5.28
N SER A 60 -2.73 3.35 -5.64
CA SER A 60 -2.85 2.59 -6.89
C SER A 60 -2.70 3.47 -8.14
N THR A 61 -3.11 4.75 -8.07
CA THR A 61 -3.17 5.68 -9.21
C THR A 61 -2.04 6.71 -9.26
N THR A 62 -1.23 6.82 -8.21
CA THR A 62 -0.19 7.85 -8.10
C THR A 62 1.15 7.42 -8.69
N LYS A 63 2.01 8.43 -8.94
CA LYS A 63 3.41 8.18 -9.34
C LYS A 63 4.13 7.36 -8.26
N ARG A 64 5.05 6.50 -8.70
CA ARG A 64 5.84 5.67 -7.78
C ARG A 64 6.73 6.53 -6.91
N LEU A 65 6.82 6.17 -5.64
CA LEU A 65 7.62 6.90 -4.64
C LEU A 65 9.11 6.60 -4.82
N GLY A 66 9.44 5.33 -5.04
CA GLY A 66 10.77 4.90 -5.46
C GLY A 66 10.99 5.12 -6.96
N LYS A 67 12.20 5.54 -7.32
CA LYS A 67 12.61 5.83 -8.72
C LYS A 67 13.31 4.67 -9.41
N ASN A 68 13.74 3.66 -8.66
CA ASN A 68 14.52 2.53 -9.17
C ASN A 68 13.77 1.21 -8.94
N ALA A 69 13.42 0.51 -10.02
CA ALA A 69 12.67 -0.75 -9.94
C ALA A 69 13.49 -1.90 -9.30
N GLY A 70 14.83 -1.85 -9.39
CA GLY A 70 15.72 -2.86 -8.82
C GLY A 70 16.05 -2.65 -7.34
N ARG A 71 15.68 -1.51 -6.74
CA ARG A 71 15.98 -1.19 -5.34
C ARG A 71 14.71 -0.93 -4.54
N THR A 72 14.72 -1.36 -3.29
CA THR A 72 13.72 -0.95 -2.30
C THR A 72 14.26 0.24 -1.51
N LEU A 73 13.54 1.36 -1.54
CA LEU A 73 13.88 2.55 -0.77
C LEU A 73 13.37 2.40 0.68
N TYR A 74 14.25 2.70 1.63
CA TYR A 74 13.96 2.69 3.06
C TYR A 74 13.81 4.12 3.57
N GLN A 75 13.08 4.28 4.68
CA GLN A 75 12.91 5.59 5.31
C GLN A 75 14.26 6.14 5.75
N PRO A 76 14.52 7.45 5.56
CA PRO A 76 15.75 8.06 6.06
C PRO A 76 15.77 7.98 7.58
N SER A 77 16.89 7.48 8.14
CA SER A 77 17.09 7.45 9.59
C SER A 77 17.63 8.81 10.06
N PRO A 78 16.97 9.51 11.00
CA PRO A 78 17.45 10.79 11.50
C PRO A 78 18.65 10.69 12.45
N GLY A 79 19.23 9.50 12.64
CA GLY A 79 20.39 9.21 13.48
C GLY A 79 20.27 7.87 14.21
N LYS A 80 21.36 7.40 14.85
CA LYS A 80 21.30 6.25 15.77
C LYS A 80 20.27 6.53 16.87
N HIS A 81 19.48 5.53 17.26
CA HIS A 81 18.43 5.59 18.29
C HIS A 81 17.21 6.49 18.04
N LYS A 82 17.15 7.24 16.93
CA LYS A 82 15.98 8.10 16.62
C LYS A 82 14.83 7.38 15.91
N MET A 83 14.85 6.06 15.90
CA MET A 83 13.79 5.21 15.33
C MET A 83 13.22 4.34 16.45
N LYS A 84 11.94 4.51 16.74
CA LYS A 84 11.22 3.65 17.67
C LYS A 84 10.76 2.38 16.96
N ARG A 85 11.17 1.23 17.50
CA ARG A 85 10.65 -0.09 17.11
C ARG A 85 9.31 -0.32 17.81
N VAL A 86 8.27 -0.58 17.03
CA VAL A 86 6.92 -0.80 17.54
C VAL A 86 6.35 -2.08 16.96
N ASN A 87 5.85 -2.96 17.82
CA ASN A 87 5.19 -4.19 17.42
C ASN A 87 3.68 -3.96 17.41
N VAL A 88 3.02 -4.36 16.32
CA VAL A 88 1.61 -4.10 16.08
C VAL A 88 0.94 -5.36 15.56
N ARG A 89 -0.23 -5.69 16.08
CA ARG A 89 -1.04 -6.79 15.57
C ARG A 89 -1.95 -6.27 14.45
N VAL A 90 -1.83 -6.82 13.25
CA VAL A 90 -2.53 -6.33 12.05
C VAL A 90 -3.20 -7.49 11.35
N ASN A 91 -4.40 -7.28 10.83
CA ASN A 91 -5.08 -8.27 9.99
C ASN A 91 -4.24 -8.63 8.76
N THR A 92 -4.13 -9.93 8.47
CA THR A 92 -3.28 -10.47 7.40
C THR A 92 -3.63 -9.90 6.02
N ALA A 93 -4.91 -9.71 5.70
CA ALA A 93 -5.33 -9.14 4.42
C ALA A 93 -4.86 -7.69 4.26
N SER A 94 -5.03 -6.90 5.32
CA SER A 94 -4.56 -5.50 5.34
C SER A 94 -3.05 -5.44 5.19
N TRP A 95 -2.31 -6.29 5.91
CA TRP A 95 -0.85 -6.32 5.82
C TRP A 95 -0.33 -6.79 4.45
N THR A 96 -1.01 -7.76 3.83
CA THR A 96 -0.71 -8.25 2.49
C THR A 96 -0.90 -7.15 1.44
N LEU A 97 -2.05 -6.48 1.45
CA LEU A 97 -2.33 -5.35 0.54
C LEU A 97 -1.34 -4.20 0.75
N PHE A 98 -1.07 -3.85 2.01
CA PHE A 98 -0.08 -2.83 2.37
C PHE A 98 1.32 -3.16 1.82
N GLY A 99 1.72 -4.44 1.91
CA GLY A 99 2.94 -4.94 1.32
C GLY A 99 2.98 -4.86 -0.20
N ALA A 100 1.89 -5.24 -0.87
CA ALA A 100 1.79 -5.15 -2.32
C ALA A 100 1.91 -3.71 -2.82
N LEU A 101 1.26 -2.75 -2.13
CA LEU A 101 1.39 -1.33 -2.41
C LEU A 101 2.82 -0.81 -2.18
N ALA A 102 3.45 -1.15 -1.05
CA ALA A 102 4.83 -0.75 -0.79
C ALA A 102 5.78 -1.26 -1.88
N GLN A 103 5.63 -2.53 -2.27
CA GLN A 103 6.41 -3.14 -3.34
C GLN A 103 6.14 -2.48 -4.70
N ALA A 104 4.88 -2.21 -5.04
CA ALA A 104 4.54 -1.48 -6.26
C ALA A 104 5.25 -0.12 -6.33
N HIS A 105 5.36 0.58 -5.20
CA HIS A 105 6.04 1.87 -5.10
C HIS A 105 7.56 1.79 -4.96
N GLY A 106 8.17 0.59 -4.89
CA GLY A 106 9.62 0.46 -4.74
C GLY A 106 10.14 0.93 -3.38
N ILE A 107 9.31 0.85 -2.33
CA ILE A 107 9.62 1.32 -0.98
C ILE A 107 9.36 0.21 0.05
N SER A 108 9.98 0.33 1.23
CA SER A 108 9.70 -0.59 2.33
C SER A 108 8.32 -0.32 2.97
N ARG A 109 7.77 -1.31 3.67
CA ARG A 109 6.52 -1.13 4.44
C ARG A 109 6.65 -0.04 5.52
N CYS A 110 7.82 0.07 6.17
CA CYS A 110 8.07 1.13 7.15
C CYS A 110 8.10 2.51 6.49
N TYR A 111 8.69 2.64 5.30
CA TYR A 111 8.63 3.88 4.53
C TYR A 111 7.18 4.24 4.24
N LEU A 112 6.40 3.32 3.68
CA LEU A 112 5.01 3.57 3.32
C LEU A 112 4.20 4.02 4.53
N PHE A 113 4.39 3.35 5.67
CA PHE A 113 3.68 3.70 6.90
C PHE A 113 3.98 5.14 7.34
N ASN A 114 5.27 5.53 7.39
CA ASN A 114 5.65 6.89 7.77
C ASN A 114 5.18 7.95 6.76
N TYR A 115 5.22 7.62 5.47
CA TYR A 115 4.70 8.50 4.42
C TYR A 115 3.19 8.75 4.57
N LEU A 116 2.42 7.70 4.85
CA LEU A 116 0.98 7.83 5.06
C LEU A 116 0.63 8.57 6.36
N LEU A 117 1.40 8.39 7.43
CA LEU A 117 1.25 9.21 8.64
C LEU A 117 1.52 10.69 8.36
N TRP A 118 2.51 10.99 7.53
CA TRP A 118 2.78 12.36 7.10
C TRP A 118 1.62 12.94 6.28
N LEU A 119 1.07 12.20 5.30
CA LEU A 119 -0.13 12.63 4.57
C LEU A 119 -1.32 12.88 5.51
N ASP A 120 -1.52 12.01 6.49
CA ASP A 120 -2.58 12.14 7.48
C ASP A 120 -2.43 13.41 8.32
N SER A 121 -1.19 13.75 8.71
CA SER A 121 -0.88 14.99 9.45
C SER A 121 -1.12 16.27 8.63
N LEU A 122 -1.12 16.18 7.30
CA LEU A 122 -1.46 17.29 6.41
C LEU A 122 -2.98 17.47 6.23
N GLY A 123 -3.82 16.57 6.77
CA GLY A 123 -5.27 16.69 6.69
C GLY A 123 -5.87 16.45 5.29
N VAL A 124 -5.09 15.92 4.33
CA VAL A 124 -5.53 15.74 2.93
C VAL A 124 -6.44 14.51 2.72
N GLY A 125 -6.65 13.71 3.77
CA GLY A 125 -7.41 12.44 3.68
C GLY A 125 -8.82 12.60 3.14
N ASN A 126 -9.57 13.61 3.61
CA ASN A 126 -10.95 13.85 3.15
C ASN A 126 -11.02 14.22 1.67
N SER A 127 -10.11 15.08 1.19
CA SER A 127 -10.03 15.44 -0.22
C SER A 127 -9.76 14.21 -1.09
N ILE A 128 -8.80 13.37 -0.68
CA ILE A 128 -8.47 12.13 -1.40
C ILE A 128 -9.67 11.17 -1.43
N VAL A 129 -10.35 10.96 -0.31
CA VAL A 129 -11.54 10.09 -0.25
C VAL A 129 -12.64 10.64 -1.15
N ASN A 130 -12.93 11.93 -1.08
CA ASN A 130 -13.98 12.55 -1.88
C ASN A 130 -13.68 12.50 -3.38
N THR A 131 -12.42 12.60 -3.80
CA THR A 131 -12.06 12.51 -5.21
C THR A 131 -11.96 11.07 -5.71
N VAL A 132 -11.35 10.18 -4.93
CA VAL A 132 -10.91 8.86 -5.39
C VAL A 132 -11.93 7.75 -5.03
N ASN A 133 -12.77 7.98 -4.02
CA ASN A 133 -13.79 7.03 -3.57
C ASN A 133 -15.24 7.46 -3.84
N ALA A 134 -15.50 8.67 -4.36
CA ALA A 134 -16.87 9.10 -4.66
C ALA A 134 -17.55 8.16 -5.68
N GLY A 135 -18.72 7.64 -5.30
CA GLY A 135 -19.54 6.77 -6.15
C GLY A 135 -18.96 5.38 -6.43
N VAL A 136 -17.90 4.95 -5.74
CA VAL A 136 -17.23 3.65 -5.98
C VAL A 136 -16.76 2.96 -4.70
N PRO A 137 -16.58 1.62 -4.72
CA PRO A 137 -16.04 0.89 -3.58
C PRO A 137 -14.67 1.40 -3.13
N THR A 138 -14.40 1.40 -1.82
CA THR A 138 -13.14 1.88 -1.24
C THR A 138 -11.91 1.17 -1.80
N PHE A 139 -12.01 -0.13 -2.08
CA PHE A 139 -10.92 -0.96 -2.59
C PHE A 139 -11.19 -1.44 -4.01
N HIS A 140 -10.12 -1.67 -4.78
CA HIS A 140 -10.20 -2.48 -6.00
C HIS A 140 -10.55 -3.94 -5.67
N ARG A 141 -11.17 -4.64 -6.62
CA ARG A 141 -11.56 -6.06 -6.46
C ARG A 141 -10.37 -6.99 -6.42
N SER A 142 -9.33 -6.67 -7.19
CA SER A 142 -8.08 -7.41 -7.17
C SER A 142 -6.89 -6.50 -7.44
N TYR A 143 -5.74 -6.92 -6.93
CA TYR A 143 -4.47 -6.22 -7.06
C TYR A 143 -3.41 -7.24 -7.48
N ASN A 144 -2.61 -6.88 -8.49
CA ASN A 144 -1.50 -7.68 -8.97
C ASN A 144 -0.23 -6.83 -8.94
N TYR A 145 0.77 -7.30 -8.22
CA TYR A 145 2.12 -6.76 -8.29
C TYR A 145 3.00 -7.76 -9.04
N ILE A 146 3.76 -7.26 -10.02
CA ILE A 146 4.67 -8.07 -10.84
C ILE A 146 6.03 -7.39 -10.84
N LEU A 147 7.06 -8.10 -10.35
CA LEU A 147 8.47 -7.74 -10.56
C LEU A 147 8.98 -8.54 -11.75
N HIS A 148 9.21 -7.88 -12.87
CA HIS A 148 9.68 -8.51 -14.10
C HIS A 148 11.17 -8.23 -14.31
N LEU A 149 11.98 -9.29 -14.32
CA LEU A 149 13.41 -9.26 -14.61
C LEU A 149 13.64 -9.75 -16.05
N ASN A 150 14.12 -8.88 -16.92
CA ASN A 150 14.55 -9.23 -18.27
C ASN A 150 16.07 -9.20 -18.31
N LEU A 151 16.70 -10.37 -18.18
CA LEU A 151 18.16 -10.49 -18.13
C LEU A 151 18.80 -10.20 -19.49
N THR A 152 18.18 -10.66 -20.59
CA THR A 152 18.66 -10.43 -21.95
C THR A 152 18.82 -8.95 -22.28
N ASN A 153 17.86 -8.12 -21.84
CA ASN A 153 17.87 -6.68 -22.06
C ASN A 153 18.40 -5.89 -20.87
N ASN A 154 18.87 -6.54 -19.80
CA ASN A 154 19.30 -5.91 -18.55
C ASN A 154 18.28 -4.91 -17.97
N ARG A 155 16.99 -5.31 -17.89
CA ARG A 155 15.89 -4.45 -17.42
C ARG A 155 15.14 -5.06 -16.24
N VAL A 156 14.78 -4.20 -15.29
CA VAL A 156 13.88 -4.53 -14.17
C VAL A 156 12.65 -3.64 -14.23
N ILE A 157 11.45 -4.21 -14.09
CA ILE A 157 10.18 -3.48 -14.14
C ILE A 157 9.30 -3.88 -12.96
N ARG A 158 8.79 -2.89 -12.22
CA ARG A 158 7.71 -3.07 -11.23
C ARG A 158 6.39 -2.65 -11.86
N LYS A 159 5.49 -3.61 -12.08
CA LYS A 159 4.13 -3.35 -12.59
C LYS A 159 3.15 -3.53 -11.44
N PHE A 160 2.20 -2.60 -11.35
CA PHE A 160 1.06 -2.73 -10.44
C PHE A 160 -0.21 -2.58 -11.26
N GLN A 161 -1.08 -3.58 -11.16
CA GLN A 161 -2.31 -3.67 -11.89
C GLN A 161 -3.44 -3.93 -10.89
N TYR A 162 -4.63 -3.45 -11.21
CA TYR A 162 -5.80 -3.64 -10.36
C TYR A 162 -7.06 -3.70 -11.22
N LYS A 163 -8.12 -4.30 -10.67
CA LYS A 163 -9.44 -4.38 -11.33
C LYS A 163 -10.51 -3.73 -10.46
N PRO A 164 -11.43 -2.94 -11.03
CA PRO A 164 -11.48 -2.51 -12.44
C PRO A 164 -10.39 -1.49 -12.79
N LYS A 165 -9.94 -1.49 -14.06
CA LYS A 165 -9.08 -0.43 -14.61
C LYS A 165 -9.96 0.78 -14.92
N SER A 166 -9.86 1.81 -14.08
CA SER A 166 -10.15 3.23 -14.37
C SER A 166 -11.19 3.54 -15.47
N TYR A 167 -12.44 3.13 -15.28
CA TYR A 167 -13.59 3.92 -15.71
C TYR A 167 -14.33 4.34 -14.44
N PHE A 168 -13.97 5.51 -13.93
CA PHE A 168 -14.81 6.22 -12.98
C PHE A 168 -15.64 7.18 -13.82
N LYS A 169 -16.84 6.78 -14.25
CA LYS A 169 -17.83 7.78 -14.68
C LYS A 169 -18.20 8.53 -13.40
N SER A 170 -17.54 9.65 -13.13
CA SER A 170 -18.21 10.71 -12.38
C SER A 170 -19.40 11.06 -13.26
N LEU A 171 -20.59 10.58 -12.90
CA LEU A 171 -21.80 11.20 -13.40
C LEU A 171 -21.62 12.68 -13.08
N GLU A 172 -21.51 13.51 -14.11
CA GLU A 172 -21.65 14.95 -13.94
C GLU A 172 -22.94 15.15 -13.14
N THR A 173 -22.78 15.59 -11.89
CA THR A 173 -23.88 16.15 -11.10
C THR A 173 -24.30 17.42 -11.80
N GLY A 174 -25.10 17.26 -12.83
CA GLY A 174 -25.50 18.31 -13.75
C GLY A 174 -26.49 17.79 -14.78
N LYS A 175 -27.50 17.02 -14.36
CA LYS A 175 -28.76 16.75 -15.06
C LYS A 175 -29.65 15.81 -14.24
N TRP A 176 -30.14 16.29 -13.10
CA TRP A 176 -31.31 15.68 -12.41
C TRP A 176 -32.24 16.77 -11.84
N PHE A 177 -32.38 17.89 -12.56
CA PHE A 177 -33.54 18.77 -12.47
C PHE A 177 -33.73 19.47 -13.83
N SER A 178 -34.43 18.80 -14.74
CA SER A 178 -35.14 19.46 -15.83
C SER A 178 -36.15 18.47 -16.45
N HIS A 179 -37.40 18.70 -16.07
CA HIS A 179 -38.68 18.18 -16.57
C HIS A 179 -39.07 16.77 -16.13
#